data_AF-A0A1H0P740-F1
#
_entry.id   AF-A0A1H0P740-F1
#
_cell.length_a   1.000
_cell.length_b   1.000
_cell.length_c   1.000
_cell.angle_alpha   90.00
_cell.angle_beta   90.00
_cell.angle_gamma   90.00
#
_symmetry.space_group_name_H-M   'P 1'
#
loop_
_entity.id
_entity.type
_entity.pdbx_description
1 polymer ?
#
loop_
_entity_poly.entity_id
_entity_poly.type
_entity_poly.pdbx_seq_one_letter_code
_entity_poly.pdbx_strand_id
1 'polypeptide(L)'
;MSKLDYFKELHYRLRGLPEKERQNILSVYEELFQKAIENGKHEDDVAQSLGYPRVPNWDAQKVTSSTQQEAARSTSGDSVEKTYSRAEPTPTPPQAPETGSFPPYTHPHNANPYMNNNPYPYPVKQESGIKAIIVSIALGFFNLLFVIGPWFGIFATLIALFVSGFALIIAPIAGMLGSFIGTVGSDMRFIGFALLACFGLGIILTTLSSWLFKIFFKLSWMYIQFNAKLIKGA
;
A
#
# COMPACT_ATOMS: atom_id res chain seq x y z
N MET A 1 47.79 -0.34 -0.14
CA MET A 1 47.34 -1.19 0.99
C MET A 1 46.50 -2.29 0.38
N SER A 2 46.78 -3.55 0.69
CA SER A 2 46.11 -4.65 0.00
C SER A 2 44.63 -4.72 0.37
N LYS A 3 43.79 -5.34 -0.47
CA LYS A 3 42.37 -5.62 -0.15
C LYS A 3 42.27 -6.30 1.22
N LEU A 4 43.14 -7.27 1.47
CA LEU A 4 43.14 -8.04 2.71
C LEU A 4 43.43 -7.18 3.95
N ASP A 5 44.34 -6.21 3.85
CA ASP A 5 44.64 -5.29 4.95
C ASP A 5 43.50 -4.31 5.21
N TYR A 6 42.84 -3.84 4.14
CA TYR A 6 41.66 -3.00 4.24
C TYR A 6 40.52 -3.70 4.98
N PHE A 7 40.23 -4.96 4.62
CA PHE A 7 39.16 -5.74 5.25
C PHE A 7 39.45 -6.10 6.70
N LYS A 8 40.72 -6.31 7.07
CA LYS A 8 41.12 -6.49 8.48
C LYS A 8 40.79 -5.25 9.32
N GLU A 9 41.15 -4.08 8.83
CA GLU A 9 40.88 -2.81 9.52
C GLU A 9 39.37 -2.52 9.59
N LEU A 10 38.64 -2.78 8.49
CA LEU A 10 37.19 -2.65 8.43
C LEU A 10 36.52 -3.59 9.44
N HIS A 11 36.91 -4.87 9.51
CA HIS A 11 36.40 -5.81 10.51
C HIS A 11 36.69 -5.35 11.94
N TYR A 12 37.89 -4.82 12.21
CA TYR A 12 38.27 -4.33 13.54
C TYR A 12 37.34 -3.21 14.00
N ARG A 13 37.05 -2.25 13.11
CA ARG A 13 36.19 -1.09 13.39
C ARG A 13 34.71 -1.44 13.52
N LEU A 14 34.26 -2.48 12.83
CA LEU A 14 32.86 -2.93 12.86
C LEU A 14 32.55 -3.91 14.01
N ARG A 15 33.47 -4.18 14.95
CA ARG A 15 33.23 -5.10 16.08
C ARG A 15 32.08 -4.68 17.00
N GLY A 16 31.76 -3.38 17.06
CA GLY A 16 30.66 -2.86 17.88
C GLY A 16 29.27 -3.01 17.27
N LEU A 17 29.16 -3.50 16.03
CA LEU A 17 27.89 -3.63 15.31
C LEU A 17 27.30 -5.05 15.42
N PRO A 18 25.96 -5.19 15.36
CA PRO A 18 25.30 -6.48 15.23
C PRO A 18 25.85 -7.28 14.05
N GLU A 19 25.98 -8.60 14.22
CA GLU A 19 26.58 -9.51 13.22
C GLU A 19 26.02 -9.29 11.81
N LYS A 20 24.69 -9.16 11.72
CA LYS A 20 23.96 -8.97 10.47
C LYS A 20 24.34 -7.66 9.77
N GLU A 21 24.53 -6.59 10.52
CA GLU A 21 24.88 -5.27 9.97
C GLU A 21 26.35 -5.24 9.56
N ARG A 22 27.22 -5.83 10.38
CA ARG A 22 28.63 -6.00 10.04
C ARG A 22 28.81 -6.76 8.73
N GLN A 23 28.12 -7.90 8.56
CA GLN A 23 28.17 -8.70 7.34
C GLN A 23 27.65 -7.93 6.12
N ASN A 24 26.57 -7.16 6.30
CA ASN A 24 26.02 -6.34 5.22
C ASN A 24 27.05 -5.30 4.75
N ILE A 25 27.67 -4.57 5.68
CA ILE A 25 28.68 -3.56 5.35
C ILE A 25 29.88 -4.21 4.65
N LEU A 26 30.39 -5.33 5.16
CA LEU A 26 31.50 -6.04 4.55
C LEU A 26 31.19 -6.47 3.11
N SER A 27 29.98 -6.99 2.86
CA SER A 27 29.57 -7.41 1.52
C SER A 27 29.54 -6.26 0.50
N VAL A 28 29.14 -5.06 0.94
CA VAL A 28 29.11 -3.86 0.09
C VAL A 28 30.53 -3.44 -0.30
N TYR A 29 31.47 -3.43 0.66
CA TYR A 29 32.87 -3.13 0.33
C TYR A 29 33.48 -4.20 -0.58
N GLU A 30 33.06 -5.47 -0.45
CA GLU A 30 33.59 -6.55 -1.28
C GLU A 30 33.18 -6.39 -2.73
N GLU A 31 31.92 -6.02 -2.98
CA GLU A 31 31.41 -5.71 -4.32
C GLU A 31 32.13 -4.51 -4.94
N LEU A 32 32.47 -3.48 -4.16
CA LEU A 32 33.23 -2.32 -4.64
C LEU A 32 34.64 -2.70 -5.09
N PHE A 33 35.35 -3.52 -4.30
CA PHE A 33 36.67 -4.02 -4.68
C PHE A 33 36.57 -4.89 -5.94
N GLN A 34 35.59 -5.79 -6.00
CA GLN A 34 35.40 -6.69 -7.14
C GLN A 34 35.13 -5.91 -8.43
N LYS A 35 34.20 -4.96 -8.40
CA LYS A 35 33.85 -4.12 -9.54
C LYS A 35 35.02 -3.25 -10.01
N ALA A 36 35.87 -2.80 -9.10
CA ALA A 36 37.03 -2.00 -9.47
C ALA A 36 38.12 -2.86 -10.15
N ILE A 37 38.33 -4.10 -9.68
CA ILE A 37 39.22 -5.07 -10.32
C ILE A 37 38.71 -5.45 -11.71
N GLU A 38 37.40 -5.65 -11.87
CA GLU A 38 36.76 -5.89 -13.16
C GLU A 38 36.98 -4.74 -14.16
N ASN A 39 37.04 -3.51 -13.66
CA ASN A 39 37.36 -2.32 -14.45
C ASN A 39 38.88 -2.12 -14.66
N GLY A 40 39.69 -3.13 -14.35
CA GLY A 40 41.13 -3.12 -14.56
C GLY A 40 41.93 -2.29 -13.53
N LYS A 41 41.33 -1.92 -12.39
CA LYS A 41 42.06 -1.24 -11.31
C LYS A 41 42.74 -2.25 -10.38
N HIS A 42 43.93 -1.90 -9.91
CA HIS A 42 44.64 -2.70 -8.90
C HIS A 42 44.05 -2.47 -7.49
N GLU A 43 44.07 -3.51 -6.67
CA GLU A 43 43.49 -3.49 -5.31
C GLU A 43 44.03 -2.34 -4.44
N ASP A 44 45.33 -2.04 -4.58
CA ASP A 44 46.00 -0.98 -3.82
C ASP A 44 45.44 0.42 -4.14
N ASP A 45 45.12 0.68 -5.41
CA ASP A 45 44.56 1.96 -5.86
C ASP A 45 43.12 2.14 -5.40
N VAL A 46 42.37 1.04 -5.34
CA VAL A 46 40.99 1.02 -4.86
C VAL A 46 40.94 1.34 -3.38
N ALA A 47 41.80 0.70 -2.60
CA ALA A 47 41.88 0.96 -1.19
C ALA A 47 42.30 2.43 -0.93
N GLN A 48 43.30 2.94 -1.65
CA GLN A 48 43.73 4.33 -1.53
C GLN A 48 42.61 5.32 -1.90
N SER A 49 41.81 4.99 -2.91
CA SER A 49 40.67 5.81 -3.35
C SER A 49 39.52 5.82 -2.34
N LEU A 50 39.28 4.70 -1.65
CA LEU A 50 38.25 4.58 -0.63
C LEU A 50 38.66 5.24 0.70
N GLY A 51 39.96 5.42 0.94
CA GLY A 51 40.47 6.03 2.16
C GLY A 51 40.19 5.22 3.42
N TYR A 52 40.29 5.84 4.60
CA TYR A 52 40.09 5.13 5.87
C TYR A 52 38.61 4.84 6.15
N PRO A 53 38.23 3.58 6.41
CA PRO A 53 36.84 3.24 6.73
C PRO A 53 36.41 3.96 8.03
N ARG A 54 35.41 4.84 7.92
CA ARG A 54 34.80 5.54 9.07
C ARG A 54 33.60 4.75 9.57
N VAL A 55 33.47 4.64 10.89
CA VAL A 55 32.32 4.05 11.56
C VAL A 55 31.19 5.08 11.59
N PRO A 56 30.01 4.83 11.00
CA PRO A 56 28.86 5.71 11.14
C PRO A 56 28.35 5.72 12.58
N ASN A 57 28.02 6.91 13.11
CA ASN A 57 27.44 7.04 14.46
C ASN A 57 25.97 6.57 14.44
N TRP A 58 25.72 5.35 14.90
CA TRP A 58 24.47 4.62 14.67
C TRP A 58 23.34 4.98 15.65
N ASP A 59 23.65 5.53 16.82
CA ASP A 59 22.66 5.83 17.88
C ASP A 59 21.62 6.89 17.46
N ALA A 60 21.95 7.74 16.48
CA ALA A 60 21.09 8.84 16.03
C ALA A 60 19.89 8.39 15.16
N GLN A 61 19.94 7.21 14.54
CA GLN A 61 18.99 6.82 13.48
C GLN A 61 17.74 6.08 14.00
N LYS A 62 17.76 5.60 15.26
CA LYS A 62 16.59 4.95 15.88
C LYS A 62 15.48 5.92 16.30
N VAL A 63 15.80 7.21 16.49
CA VAL A 63 14.82 8.21 16.98
C VAL A 63 13.87 8.69 15.87
N THR A 64 14.28 8.61 14.60
CA THR A 64 13.53 9.16 13.45
C THR A 64 12.50 8.19 12.86
N SER A 65 12.69 6.89 13.06
CA SER A 65 11.81 5.85 12.48
C SER A 65 10.53 5.63 13.30
N SER A 66 10.53 5.91 14.60
CA SER A 66 9.36 5.78 15.48
C SER A 66 8.34 6.92 15.33
N THR A 67 8.74 8.12 14.93
CA THR A 67 7.84 9.30 14.89
C THR A 67 6.99 9.39 13.62
N GLN A 68 7.40 8.76 12.51
CA GLN A 68 6.68 8.88 11.23
C GLN A 68 5.54 7.86 11.08
N GLN A 69 5.47 6.82 11.92
CA GLN A 69 4.47 5.77 11.79
C GLN A 69 3.14 6.09 12.51
N GLU A 70 3.13 7.09 13.39
CA GLU A 70 1.93 7.52 14.14
C GLU A 70 1.20 8.70 13.49
N ALA A 71 1.88 9.48 12.63
CA ALA A 71 1.31 10.66 11.98
C ALA A 71 0.41 10.36 10.75
N ALA A 72 0.39 9.12 10.27
CA ALA A 72 -0.35 8.74 9.04
C ALA A 72 -1.72 8.10 9.29
N ARG A 73 -2.22 8.04 10.55
CA ARG A 73 -3.46 7.32 10.88
C ARG A 73 -4.64 8.16 11.35
N SER A 74 -4.58 9.48 11.30
CA SER A 74 -5.70 10.31 11.77
C SER A 74 -5.81 11.66 11.06
N THR A 75 -6.49 11.68 9.92
CA THR A 75 -7.14 12.91 9.40
C THR A 75 -8.35 12.58 8.53
N SER A 76 -9.51 12.44 9.17
CA SER A 76 -10.82 12.78 8.59
C SER A 76 -11.89 12.76 9.69
N GLY A 77 -12.38 13.93 10.12
CA GLY A 77 -13.52 14.03 11.03
C GLY A 77 -13.56 15.30 11.89
N ASP A 78 -14.49 16.17 11.52
CA ASP A 78 -15.03 17.41 12.10
C ASP A 78 -15.00 17.66 13.64
N SER A 79 -14.91 18.96 13.96
CA SER A 79 -15.29 19.77 15.16
C SER A 79 -15.28 19.21 16.60
N VAL A 80 -14.67 19.98 17.53
CA VAL A 80 -15.32 20.62 18.72
C VAL A 80 -14.26 21.39 19.55
N GLU A 81 -14.58 22.65 19.80
CA GLU A 81 -13.95 23.60 20.72
C GLU A 81 -13.96 23.10 22.18
N LYS A 82 -12.83 23.22 22.90
CA LYS A 82 -12.84 23.17 24.38
C LYS A 82 -11.73 23.99 25.03
N THR A 83 -12.16 25.14 25.53
CA THR A 83 -11.55 26.04 26.53
C THR A 83 -11.12 25.31 27.81
N TYR A 84 -9.88 25.56 28.29
CA TYR A 84 -9.48 25.63 29.71
C TYR A 84 -8.21 26.51 29.80
N SER A 85 -8.32 27.75 30.30
CA SER A 85 -8.23 28.22 31.70
C SER A 85 -6.80 28.45 32.20
N ARG A 86 -6.48 29.74 32.27
CA ARG A 86 -5.31 30.41 32.84
C ARG A 86 -5.16 30.13 34.34
N ALA A 87 -3.96 29.75 34.78
CA ALA A 87 -3.57 29.76 36.18
C ALA A 87 -2.74 31.02 36.51
N GLU A 88 -3.01 31.63 37.66
CA GLU A 88 -2.41 32.86 38.19
C GLU A 88 -1.05 32.63 38.90
N PRO A 89 -0.30 33.71 39.26
CA PRO A 89 1.17 33.74 39.24
C PRO A 89 1.83 33.38 40.57
N THR A 90 3.08 32.90 40.50
CA THR A 90 3.96 32.68 41.66
C THR A 90 5.00 33.82 41.76
N PRO A 91 5.37 34.30 42.97
CA PRO A 91 5.96 35.63 43.18
C PRO A 91 7.48 35.70 43.02
N THR A 92 7.98 36.86 42.60
CA THR A 92 9.41 37.19 42.42
C THR A 92 10.10 37.57 43.73
N PRO A 93 11.36 37.15 43.93
CA PRO A 93 12.31 37.89 44.77
C PRO A 93 13.68 38.13 44.06
N PRO A 94 14.57 39.00 44.56
CA PRO A 94 14.59 40.48 44.47
C PRO A 94 15.65 41.02 43.47
N GLN A 95 15.45 42.24 42.95
CA GLN A 95 16.41 42.95 42.10
C GLN A 95 17.68 43.40 42.88
N ALA A 96 18.85 43.14 42.32
CA ALA A 96 20.15 43.69 42.73
C ALA A 96 20.50 44.94 41.88
N PRO A 97 21.27 45.92 42.44
CA PRO A 97 21.25 47.31 42.00
C PRO A 97 21.83 47.55 40.60
N GLU A 98 21.16 48.45 39.86
CA GLU A 98 21.61 48.94 38.56
C GLU A 98 22.93 49.69 38.67
N THR A 99 24.01 49.08 38.19
CA THR A 99 25.24 49.77 37.84
C THR A 99 25.80 49.14 36.57
N GLY A 100 25.98 49.96 35.55
CA GLY A 100 26.69 49.59 34.32
C GLY A 100 25.76 49.20 33.17
N SER A 101 25.64 50.07 32.19
CA SER A 101 25.14 49.77 30.85
C SER A 101 25.96 48.62 30.24
N PHE A 102 25.36 47.44 30.13
CA PHE A 102 25.95 46.32 29.38
C PHE A 102 25.94 46.65 27.87
N PRO A 103 27.06 46.46 27.14
CA PRO A 103 27.09 46.66 25.70
C PRO A 103 26.14 45.66 24.99
N PRO A 104 25.69 45.96 23.76
CA PRO A 104 24.77 45.08 23.04
C PRO A 104 25.35 43.66 22.94
N TYR A 105 24.60 42.67 23.41
CA TYR A 105 24.94 41.27 23.19
C TYR A 105 24.88 41.00 21.68
N THR A 106 26.05 40.93 21.04
CA THR A 106 26.17 40.30 19.73
C THR A 106 26.10 38.80 19.96
N HIS A 107 25.11 38.14 19.36
CA HIS A 107 25.08 36.68 19.35
C HIS A 107 26.41 36.19 18.75
N PRO A 108 27.18 35.34 19.44
CA PRO A 108 28.29 34.67 18.79
C PRO A 108 27.68 33.89 17.63
N HIS A 109 28.17 34.15 16.41
CA HIS A 109 27.82 33.39 15.23
C HIS A 109 28.39 31.98 15.43
N ASN A 110 27.67 31.14 16.17
CA ASN A 110 27.97 29.73 16.28
C ASN A 110 27.53 29.07 14.97
N ALA A 111 28.37 29.21 13.95
CA ALA A 111 28.31 28.35 12.79
C ALA A 111 28.62 26.93 13.29
N ASN A 112 27.58 26.16 13.58
CA ASN A 112 27.71 24.74 13.90
C ASN A 112 28.60 24.10 12.80
N PRO A 113 29.83 23.63 13.12
CA PRO A 113 30.74 23.08 12.12
C PRO A 113 30.23 21.74 11.52
N TYR A 114 29.10 21.26 12.04
CA TYR A 114 28.45 20.02 11.66
C TYR A 114 27.16 20.24 10.84
N MET A 115 26.94 21.42 10.24
CA MET A 115 26.10 21.48 9.03
C MET A 115 26.84 20.76 7.89
N ASN A 116 26.87 19.44 8.02
CA ASN A 116 27.35 18.51 7.03
C ASN A 116 26.30 18.45 5.93
N ASN A 117 26.56 19.15 4.83
CA ASN A 117 25.94 18.83 3.55
C ASN A 117 26.38 17.41 3.19
N ASN A 118 25.63 16.39 3.61
CA ASN A 118 25.91 14.99 3.28
C ASN A 118 26.06 14.86 1.75
N PRO A 119 27.28 14.63 1.21
CA PRO A 119 27.47 14.46 -0.24
C PRO A 119 27.12 13.05 -0.70
N TYR A 120 26.71 12.17 0.22
CA TYR A 120 26.54 10.75 -0.04
C TYR A 120 25.05 10.43 -0.21
N PRO A 121 24.58 10.16 -1.44
CA PRO A 121 23.29 9.53 -1.61
C PRO A 121 23.41 8.13 -1.01
N TYR A 122 22.61 7.84 0.02
CA TYR A 122 22.48 6.46 0.49
C TYR A 122 22.05 5.61 -0.71
N PRO A 123 22.76 4.51 -1.04
CA PRO A 123 22.33 3.63 -2.12
C PRO A 123 20.98 3.04 -1.71
N VAL A 124 19.90 3.50 -2.34
CA VAL A 124 18.62 2.80 -2.29
C VAL A 124 18.88 1.38 -2.76
N LYS A 125 18.55 0.40 -1.91
CA LYS A 125 18.71 -1.02 -2.22
C LYS A 125 17.97 -1.28 -3.53
N GLN A 126 18.70 -1.41 -4.63
CA GLN A 126 18.15 -1.62 -5.95
C GLN A 126 17.67 -3.07 -5.98
N GLU A 127 16.43 -3.30 -5.56
CA GLU A 127 15.77 -4.58 -5.76
C GLU A 127 15.89 -4.90 -7.24
N SER A 128 16.47 -6.04 -7.62
CA SER A 128 16.62 -6.42 -9.03
C SER A 128 15.30 -6.15 -9.74
N GLY A 129 15.30 -5.35 -10.81
CA GLY A 129 14.06 -4.90 -11.47
C GLY A 129 13.11 -6.06 -11.80
N ILE A 130 13.67 -7.27 -12.02
CA ILE A 130 12.94 -8.53 -12.18
C ILE A 130 12.06 -8.86 -10.97
N LYS A 131 12.54 -8.69 -9.72
CA LYS A 131 11.74 -8.89 -8.50
C LYS A 131 10.59 -7.89 -8.41
N ALA A 132 10.83 -6.63 -8.72
CA ALA A 132 9.78 -5.61 -8.76
C ALA A 132 8.73 -5.90 -9.85
N ILE A 133 9.16 -6.37 -11.02
CA ILE A 133 8.28 -6.80 -12.13
C ILE A 133 7.46 -8.04 -11.73
N ILE A 134 8.09 -9.03 -11.08
CA ILE A 134 7.39 -10.23 -10.62
C ILE A 134 6.36 -9.87 -9.55
N VAL A 135 6.70 -8.99 -8.60
CA VAL A 135 5.78 -8.53 -7.56
C VAL A 135 4.63 -7.73 -8.19
N SER A 136 4.89 -6.86 -9.16
CA SER A 136 3.82 -6.10 -9.83
C SER A 136 2.90 -6.99 -10.68
N ILE A 137 3.45 -7.95 -11.41
CA ILE A 137 2.66 -8.95 -12.16
C ILE A 137 1.85 -9.83 -11.20
N ALA A 138 2.46 -10.35 -10.14
CA ALA A 138 1.79 -11.19 -9.16
C ALA A 138 0.67 -10.42 -8.44
N LEU A 139 0.90 -9.15 -8.09
CA LEU A 139 -0.12 -8.30 -7.46
C LEU A 139 -1.29 -8.00 -8.42
N GLY A 140 -1.00 -7.74 -9.69
CA GLY A 140 -2.02 -7.57 -10.73
C GLY A 140 -2.82 -8.84 -10.99
N PHE A 141 -2.15 -9.99 -11.10
CA PHE A 141 -2.79 -11.29 -11.34
C PHE A 141 -3.61 -11.77 -10.13
N PHE A 142 -3.10 -11.54 -8.91
CA PHE A 142 -3.83 -11.84 -7.67
C PHE A 142 -5.10 -10.98 -7.55
N ASN A 143 -5.00 -9.68 -7.80
CA ASN A 143 -6.16 -8.78 -7.82
C ASN A 143 -7.16 -9.18 -8.92
N LEU A 144 -6.66 -9.57 -10.11
CA LEU A 144 -7.51 -10.05 -11.19
C LEU A 144 -8.24 -11.34 -10.79
N LEU A 145 -7.54 -12.34 -10.26
CA LEU A 145 -8.13 -13.64 -9.92
C LEU A 145 -9.12 -13.54 -8.76
N PHE A 146 -8.78 -12.75 -7.74
CA PHE A 146 -9.66 -12.53 -6.59
C PHE A 146 -10.95 -11.78 -6.97
N VAL A 147 -10.89 -10.87 -7.95
CA VAL A 147 -12.07 -10.13 -8.41
C VAL A 147 -12.85 -10.90 -9.48
N ILE A 148 -12.19 -11.65 -10.36
CA ILE A 148 -12.84 -12.32 -11.47
C ILE A 148 -13.72 -13.49 -11.01
N GLY A 149 -13.34 -14.18 -9.92
CA GLY A 149 -14.13 -15.27 -9.35
C GLY A 149 -15.54 -14.82 -8.92
N PRO A 150 -15.66 -13.86 -7.98
CA PRO A 150 -16.94 -13.27 -7.60
C PRO A 150 -17.69 -12.64 -8.77
N TRP A 151 -16.98 -12.01 -9.71
CA TRP A 151 -17.58 -11.44 -10.91
C TRP A 151 -18.30 -12.50 -11.76
N PHE A 152 -17.65 -13.62 -12.05
CA PHE A 152 -18.27 -14.75 -12.77
C PHE A 152 -19.40 -15.40 -11.97
N GLY A 153 -19.27 -15.50 -10.65
CA GLY A 153 -20.34 -15.99 -9.78
C GLY A 153 -21.62 -15.15 -9.88
N ILE A 154 -21.48 -13.83 -9.82
CA ILE A 154 -22.61 -12.89 -9.98
C ILE A 154 -23.17 -12.96 -11.40
N PHE A 155 -22.30 -13.05 -12.41
CA PHE A 155 -22.74 -13.16 -13.81
C PHE A 155 -23.56 -14.44 -14.07
N ALA A 156 -23.11 -15.59 -13.56
CA ALA A 156 -23.81 -16.86 -13.69
C ALA A 156 -25.16 -16.84 -12.97
N THR A 157 -25.23 -16.28 -11.77
CA THR A 157 -26.49 -16.16 -11.02
C THR A 157 -27.49 -15.24 -11.73
N LEU A 158 -27.03 -14.15 -12.37
CA LEU A 158 -27.88 -13.29 -13.19
C LEU A 158 -28.44 -14.01 -14.42
N ILE A 159 -27.61 -14.80 -15.12
CA ILE A 159 -28.07 -15.62 -16.25
C ILE A 159 -29.13 -16.62 -15.77
N ALA A 160 -28.84 -17.34 -14.68
CA ALA A 160 -29.77 -18.31 -14.12
C ALA A 160 -31.11 -17.67 -13.73
N LEU A 161 -31.09 -16.49 -13.10
CA LEU A 161 -32.29 -15.75 -12.73
C LEU A 161 -33.11 -15.33 -13.95
N PHE A 162 -32.45 -14.84 -15.01
CA PHE A 162 -33.10 -14.46 -16.25
C PHE A 162 -33.74 -15.66 -16.96
N VAL A 163 -32.98 -16.75 -17.10
CA VAL A 163 -33.48 -18.00 -17.70
C VAL A 163 -34.64 -18.58 -16.90
N SER A 164 -34.57 -18.54 -15.56
CA SER A 164 -35.67 -18.95 -14.68
C SER A 164 -36.92 -18.09 -14.90
N GLY A 165 -36.77 -16.77 -15.03
CA GLY A 165 -37.89 -15.87 -15.36
C GLY A 165 -38.53 -16.21 -16.70
N PHE A 166 -37.70 -16.44 -17.72
CA PHE A 166 -38.18 -16.80 -19.06
C PHE A 166 -38.86 -18.18 -19.09
N ALA A 167 -38.33 -19.16 -18.36
CA ALA A 167 -38.94 -20.48 -18.21
C ALA A 167 -40.34 -20.39 -17.56
N LEU A 168 -40.52 -19.51 -16.57
CA LEU A 168 -41.82 -19.27 -15.95
C LEU A 168 -42.84 -18.60 -16.89
N ILE A 169 -42.39 -17.85 -17.90
CA ILE A 169 -43.27 -17.30 -18.94
C ILE A 169 -43.78 -18.41 -19.87
N ILE A 170 -42.95 -19.43 -20.13
CA ILE A 170 -43.30 -20.58 -20.99
C ILE A 170 -44.12 -21.63 -20.22
N ALA A 171 -43.87 -21.78 -18.91
CA ALA A 171 -44.49 -22.81 -18.07
C ALA A 171 -46.03 -22.89 -18.15
N PRO A 172 -46.79 -21.79 -18.22
CA PRO A 172 -48.25 -21.81 -18.41
C PRO A 172 -48.71 -22.60 -19.63
N ILE A 173 -47.98 -22.50 -20.75
CA ILE A 173 -48.31 -23.17 -22.00
C ILE A 173 -48.13 -24.68 -21.84
N ALA A 174 -47.00 -25.09 -21.25
CA ALA A 174 -46.72 -26.49 -20.97
C ALA A 174 -47.72 -27.09 -19.95
N GLY A 175 -48.06 -26.33 -18.90
CA GLY A 175 -49.05 -26.73 -17.91
C GLY A 175 -50.45 -26.91 -18.50
N MET A 176 -50.85 -26.01 -19.40
CA MET A 176 -52.14 -26.11 -20.10
C MET A 176 -52.21 -27.36 -20.99
N LEU A 177 -51.14 -27.68 -21.75
CA LEU A 177 -51.04 -28.93 -22.51
C LEU A 177 -51.12 -30.17 -21.62
N GLY A 178 -50.43 -30.15 -20.46
CA GLY A 178 -50.50 -31.25 -19.50
C GLY A 178 -51.92 -31.50 -18.97
N SER A 179 -52.67 -30.43 -18.70
CA SER A 179 -54.07 -30.52 -18.26
C SER A 179 -54.98 -31.18 -19.30
N PHE A 180 -54.74 -30.97 -20.60
CA PHE A 180 -55.51 -31.63 -21.66
C PHE A 180 -55.23 -33.14 -21.76
N ILE A 181 -54.03 -33.58 -21.40
CA ILE A 181 -53.61 -35.00 -21.47
C ILE A 181 -53.94 -35.74 -20.16
N GLY A 182 -54.42 -35.02 -19.14
CA GLY A 182 -54.79 -35.59 -17.84
C GLY A 182 -53.58 -35.89 -16.92
N THR A 183 -52.43 -35.28 -17.17
CA THR A 183 -51.19 -35.51 -16.39
C THR A 183 -51.07 -34.64 -15.15
N VAL A 184 -51.81 -33.53 -15.07
CA VAL A 184 -51.87 -32.61 -13.92
C VAL A 184 -53.27 -32.62 -13.31
N GLY A 185 -53.36 -32.24 -12.03
CA GLY A 185 -54.57 -32.38 -11.20
C GLY A 185 -55.85 -31.82 -11.82
N SER A 186 -56.99 -32.38 -11.42
CA SER A 186 -58.31 -32.12 -12.00
C SER A 186 -58.91 -30.73 -11.69
N ASP A 187 -58.35 -30.00 -10.73
CA ASP A 187 -58.92 -28.74 -10.24
C ASP A 187 -58.54 -27.55 -11.14
N MET A 188 -59.27 -27.41 -12.25
CA MET A 188 -59.04 -26.39 -13.29
C MET A 188 -58.99 -24.94 -12.77
N ARG A 189 -59.76 -24.62 -11.71
CA ARG A 189 -59.77 -23.27 -11.12
C ARG A 189 -58.45 -22.94 -10.43
N PHE A 190 -57.93 -23.89 -9.66
CA PHE A 190 -56.67 -23.74 -8.95
C PHE A 190 -55.50 -23.73 -9.95
N ILE A 191 -55.51 -24.66 -10.92
CA ILE A 191 -54.48 -24.73 -11.96
C ILE A 191 -54.41 -23.41 -12.75
N GLY A 192 -55.56 -22.84 -13.15
CA GLY A 192 -55.61 -21.58 -13.90
C GLY A 192 -55.03 -20.40 -13.11
N PHE A 193 -55.36 -20.32 -11.81
CA PHE A 193 -54.78 -19.30 -10.93
C PHE A 193 -53.27 -19.47 -10.77
N ALA A 194 -52.78 -20.69 -10.55
CA ALA A 194 -51.36 -20.98 -10.40
C ALA A 194 -50.56 -20.64 -11.68
N LEU A 195 -51.07 -21.01 -12.85
CA LEU A 195 -50.40 -20.71 -14.13
C LEU A 195 -50.37 -19.19 -14.40
N LEU A 196 -51.44 -18.46 -14.09
CA LEU A 196 -51.47 -17.00 -14.19
C LEU A 196 -50.44 -16.35 -13.24
N ALA A 197 -50.34 -16.84 -12.01
CA ALA A 197 -49.36 -16.37 -11.05
C ALA A 197 -47.92 -16.64 -11.51
N CYS A 198 -47.62 -17.83 -12.03
CA CYS A 198 -46.31 -18.15 -12.62
C CYS A 198 -45.97 -17.25 -13.81
N PHE A 199 -46.93 -16.97 -14.69
CA PHE A 199 -46.74 -16.07 -15.82
C PHE A 199 -46.36 -14.64 -15.36
N GLY A 200 -47.14 -14.09 -14.42
CA GLY A 200 -46.87 -12.77 -13.85
C GLY A 200 -45.51 -12.71 -13.15
N LEU A 201 -45.19 -13.74 -12.34
CA LEU A 201 -43.89 -13.87 -11.69
C LEU A 201 -42.75 -13.91 -12.72
N GLY A 202 -42.92 -14.66 -13.81
CA GLY A 202 -41.94 -14.77 -14.90
C GLY A 202 -41.62 -13.41 -15.55
N ILE A 203 -42.66 -12.61 -15.84
CA ILE A 203 -42.48 -11.26 -16.40
C ILE A 203 -41.71 -10.35 -15.42
N ILE A 204 -42.07 -10.37 -14.15
CA ILE A 204 -41.42 -9.57 -13.10
C ILE A 204 -39.96 -9.99 -12.97
N LEU A 205 -39.66 -11.29 -12.86
CA LEU A 205 -38.30 -11.81 -12.75
C LEU A 205 -37.44 -11.45 -13.96
N THR A 206 -37.99 -11.58 -15.17
CA THR A 206 -37.27 -11.30 -16.43
C THR A 206 -36.96 -9.82 -16.57
N THR A 207 -37.91 -8.95 -16.25
CA THR A 207 -37.74 -7.49 -16.28
C THR A 207 -36.74 -7.02 -15.22
N LEU A 208 -36.87 -7.52 -13.99
CA LEU A 208 -35.94 -7.25 -12.90
C LEU A 208 -34.52 -7.69 -13.27
N SER A 209 -34.35 -8.92 -13.75
CA SER A 209 -33.04 -9.45 -14.17
C SER A 209 -32.40 -8.60 -15.27
N SER A 210 -33.20 -8.14 -16.25
CA SER A 210 -32.72 -7.26 -17.32
C SER A 210 -32.20 -5.91 -16.79
N TRP A 211 -32.83 -5.37 -15.74
CA TRP A 211 -32.34 -4.18 -15.06
C TRP A 211 -31.06 -4.45 -14.25
N LEU A 212 -30.96 -5.59 -13.57
CA LEU A 212 -29.74 -6.00 -12.86
C LEU A 212 -28.55 -6.16 -13.81
N PHE A 213 -28.75 -6.72 -15.01
CA PHE A 213 -27.68 -6.82 -16.02
C PHE A 213 -27.10 -5.46 -16.39
N LYS A 214 -27.95 -4.45 -16.58
CA LYS A 214 -27.50 -3.07 -16.87
C LYS A 214 -26.61 -2.53 -15.74
N ILE A 215 -27.00 -2.75 -14.49
CA ILE A 215 -26.23 -2.34 -13.31
C ILE A 215 -24.90 -3.10 -13.27
N PHE A 216 -24.95 -4.42 -13.44
CA PHE A 216 -23.76 -5.28 -13.40
C PHE A 216 -22.71 -4.85 -14.43
N PHE A 217 -23.09 -4.60 -15.68
CA PHE A 217 -22.16 -4.13 -16.70
C PHE A 217 -21.66 -2.71 -16.43
N LYS A 218 -22.50 -1.82 -15.90
CA LYS A 218 -22.08 -0.48 -15.48
C LYS A 218 -21.02 -0.54 -14.37
N LEU A 219 -21.23 -1.38 -13.35
CA LEU A 219 -20.26 -1.59 -12.26
C LEU A 219 -18.96 -2.19 -12.80
N SER A 220 -19.06 -3.19 -13.69
CA SER A 220 -17.91 -3.83 -14.32
C SER A 220 -17.06 -2.83 -15.10
N TRP A 221 -17.71 -1.98 -15.89
CA TRP A 221 -17.03 -0.91 -16.63
C TRP A 221 -16.36 0.10 -15.69
N MET A 222 -17.07 0.52 -14.63
CA MET A 222 -16.53 1.46 -13.65
C MET A 222 -15.30 0.90 -12.94
N TYR A 223 -15.30 -0.39 -12.59
CA TYR A 223 -14.15 -1.07 -11.99
C TYR A 223 -12.96 -1.11 -12.95
N ILE A 224 -13.17 -1.50 -14.22
CA ILE A 224 -12.09 -1.53 -15.22
C ILE A 224 -11.48 -0.14 -15.41
N GLN A 225 -12.32 0.89 -15.52
CA GLN A 225 -11.88 2.28 -15.64
C GLN A 225 -11.10 2.75 -14.41
N PHE A 226 -11.53 2.37 -13.20
CA PHE A 226 -10.81 2.67 -11.97
C PHE A 226 -9.42 2.03 -11.95
N ASN A 227 -9.30 0.75 -12.28
CA ASN A 227 -8.00 0.08 -12.35
C ASN A 227 -7.11 0.68 -13.45
N ALA A 228 -7.66 1.01 -14.61
CA ALA A 228 -6.92 1.66 -15.69
C ALA A 228 -6.39 3.05 -15.29
N LYS A 229 -7.16 3.82 -14.50
CA LYS A 229 -6.73 5.12 -13.96
C LYS A 229 -5.61 4.98 -12.94
N LEU A 230 -5.70 4.00 -12.02
CA LEU A 230 -4.64 3.75 -11.03
C LEU A 230 -3.29 3.41 -11.68
N ILE A 231 -3.31 2.63 -12.78
CA ILE A 231 -2.08 2.22 -13.47
C ILE A 231 -1.41 3.39 -14.21
N LYS A 232 -2.20 4.34 -14.73
CA LYS A 232 -1.67 5.49 -15.48
C LYS A 232 -1.08 6.59 -14.59
N GLY A 233 -1.19 6.45 -13.26
CA GLY A 233 -0.95 7.55 -12.32
C GLY A 233 -2.12 8.52 -12.37
N ALA A 234 -2.66 8.87 -11.21
CA ALA A 234 -3.67 9.91 -11.09
C ALA A 234 -3.16 11.24 -11.69
#